data_AF-A0A530AAF7-F1
#
_entry.id   AF-A0A530AAF7-F1
#
_cell.length_a   1.000
_cell.length_b   1.000
_cell.length_c   1.000
_cell.angle_alpha   90.00
_cell.angle_beta   90.00
_cell.angle_gamma   90.00
#
_symmetry.space_group_name_H-M   'P 1'
#
loop_
_entity.id
_entity.type
_entity.pdbx_description
1 polymer ?
#
loop_
_entity_poly.entity_id
_entity_poly.type
_entity_poly.pdbx_seq_one_letter_code
_entity_poly.pdbx_strand_id
1 'polypeptide(L)' 'SNHTRMVAATAAKIGMKCVVIQEKWVPHYDAVYDRVGNILLTRLMGADSRLVDDGFDIGIRKSWQDAIQS' A
#
# COMPACT_ATOMS: atom_id res chain seq x y z
N SER A 1 1.49 -5.17 2.76
CA SER A 1 2.84 -5.50 2.24
C SER A 1 3.92 -4.99 3.21
N ASN A 2 5.02 -5.73 3.40
CA ASN A 2 6.18 -5.25 4.18
C ASN A 2 6.88 -4.07 3.50
N HIS A 3 6.96 -4.10 2.16
CA HIS A 3 7.63 -3.07 1.37
C HIS A 3 6.92 -1.71 1.53
N THR A 4 5.59 -1.67 1.38
CA THR A 4 4.79 -0.44 1.51
C THR A 4 4.91 0.21 2.90
N ARG A 5 5.07 -0.60 3.95
CA ARG A 5 5.32 -0.10 5.31
C ARG A 5 6.65 0.66 5.38
N MET A 6 7.73 0.09 4.83
CA MET A 6 9.05 0.75 4.87
C MET A 6 9.07 2.02 4.02
N VAL A 7 8.45 2.00 2.84
CA VAL A 7 8.32 3.20 1.99
C VAL A 7 7.59 4.33 2.73
N ALA A 8 6.48 4.02 3.40
CA ALA A 8 5.75 5.01 4.21
C ALA A 8 6.61 5.58 5.35
N ALA A 9 7.35 4.72 6.06
CA ALA A 9 8.25 5.16 7.13
C ALA A 9 9.36 6.08 6.62
N THR A 10 10.00 5.70 5.51
CA THR A 10 11.05 6.51 4.88
C THR A 10 10.51 7.85 4.42
N ALA A 11 9.36 7.87 3.73
CA ALA A 11 8.72 9.10 3.26
C ALA A 11 8.38 10.04 4.42
N ALA A 12 7.78 9.52 5.50
CA ALA A 12 7.51 10.29 6.71
C ALA A 12 8.79 10.85 7.33
N LYS A 13 9.87 10.05 7.39
CA LYS A 13 11.16 10.47 7.95
C LYS A 13 11.81 11.61 7.16
N ILE A 14 11.69 11.61 5.83
CA ILE A 14 12.32 12.61 4.95
C ILE A 14 11.38 13.76 4.57
N GLY A 15 10.18 13.82 5.14
CA GLY A 15 9.22 14.90 4.91
C GLY A 15 8.54 14.86 3.53
N MET A 16 8.50 13.70 2.88
CA MET A 16 7.80 13.51 1.61
C MET A 16 6.36 13.05 1.82
N LYS A 17 5.47 13.46 0.91
CA LYS A 17 4.17 12.80 0.76
C LYS A 17 4.38 11.37 0.27
N CYS A 18 3.49 10.46 0.67
CA CYS A 18 3.57 9.05 0.32
C CYS A 18 2.21 8.55 -0.14
N VAL A 19 2.16 7.96 -1.33
CA VAL A 19 1.03 7.19 -1.84
C VAL A 19 1.51 5.74 -2.00
N VAL A 20 0.72 4.78 -1.53
CA VAL A 20 0.99 3.35 -1.72
C VAL A 20 -0.24 2.62 -2.22
N ILE A 21 -0.05 1.75 -3.20
CA ILE A 21 -1.08 0.85 -3.73
C ILE A 21 -0.95 -0.51 -3.06
N GLN A 22 -2.07 -1.04 -2.58
CA GLN A 22 -2.15 -2.33 -1.88
C GLN A 22 -3.20 -3.21 -2.56
N GLU A 23 -2.70 -4.14 -3.37
CA GLU A 23 -3.50 -5.09 -4.13
C GLU A 23 -3.71 -6.41 -3.36
N LYS A 24 -4.79 -7.13 -3.65
CA LYS A 24 -5.10 -8.44 -3.05
C LYS A 24 -4.33 -9.57 -3.75
N TRP A 25 -3.03 -9.63 -3.47
CA TRP A 25 -2.16 -10.66 -4.01
C TRP A 25 -2.35 -12.06 -3.41
N VAL A 26 -2.99 -12.16 -2.25
CA VAL A 26 -3.23 -13.43 -1.58
C VAL A 26 -4.73 -13.63 -1.45
N PRO A 27 -5.29 -14.77 -1.90
CA PRO A 27 -6.71 -15.10 -1.70
C PRO A 27 -6.94 -15.49 -0.24
N HIS A 28 -6.83 -14.51 0.65
CA HIS A 28 -7.00 -14.65 2.08
C HIS A 28 -8.09 -13.70 2.56
N TYR A 29 -9.10 -14.26 3.21
CA TYR A 29 -10.35 -13.58 3.56
C TYR A 29 -10.53 -13.56 5.07
N ASP A 30 -9.62 -12.87 5.75
CA ASP A 30 -9.76 -12.56 7.17
C ASP A 30 -10.43 -11.20 7.35
N ALA A 31 -11.36 -11.11 8.31
CA ALA A 31 -12.20 -9.94 8.51
C ALA A 31 -11.40 -8.65 8.82
N VAL A 32 -10.16 -8.75 9.30
CA VAL A 32 -9.33 -7.61 9.69
C VAL A 32 -8.03 -7.48 8.90
N TYR A 33 -7.81 -8.31 7.88
CA TYR A 33 -6.56 -8.36 7.11
C TYR A 33 -6.12 -7.01 6.53
N ASP A 34 -7.08 -6.17 6.15
CA ASP A 34 -6.90 -4.82 5.60
C ASP A 34 -6.94 -3.70 6.65
N ARG A 35 -6.98 -4.04 7.93
CA ARG A 35 -7.12 -3.10 9.05
C ARG A 35 -6.04 -3.26 10.13
N VAL A 36 -5.28 -4.35 10.15
CA VAL A 36 -4.24 -4.61 11.16
C VAL A 36 -2.85 -4.82 10.55
N GLY A 37 -1.82 -4.87 11.40
CA GLY A 37 -0.45 -5.16 10.96
C GLY A 37 0.16 -4.08 10.07
N ASN A 38 0.82 -4.48 8.98
CA ASN A 38 1.60 -3.55 8.16
C ASN A 38 0.77 -2.41 7.55
N ILE A 39 -0.47 -2.69 7.13
CA ILE A 39 -1.35 -1.67 6.54
C ILE A 39 -1.80 -0.63 7.57
N LEU A 40 -2.00 -1.04 8.82
CA LEU A 40 -2.26 -0.12 9.92
C LEU A 40 -1.08 0.83 10.14
N LEU A 41 0.14 0.30 10.17
CA LEU A 41 1.35 1.12 10.33
C LEU A 41 1.51 2.12 9.18
N THR A 42 1.29 1.71 7.93
CA THR A 42 1.29 2.60 6.76
C THR A 42 0.34 3.79 6.95
N ARG A 43 -0.90 3.54 7.40
CA ARG A 43 -1.89 4.59 7.66
C ARG A 43 -1.49 5.50 8.82
N LEU A 44 -0.98 4.94 9.91
CA LEU A 44 -0.50 5.72 11.07
C LEU A 44 0.68 6.65 10.71
N MET A 45 1.51 6.27 9.74
CA MET A 45 2.60 7.12 9.23
C MET A 45 2.12 8.17 8.21
N GLY A 46 0.82 8.30 7.96
CA GLY A 46 0.26 9.36 7.12
C GLY A 46 0.35 9.11 5.62
N ALA A 47 0.63 7.89 5.19
CA ALA A 47 0.61 7.55 3.77
C ALA A 47 -0.84 7.39 3.25
N ASP A 48 -1.09 7.88 2.04
CA ASP A 48 -2.32 7.60 1.29
C ASP A 48 -2.29 6.13 0.83
N SER A 49 -3.06 5.29 1.52
CA SER A 49 -3.08 3.84 1.36
C SER A 49 -4.30 3.42 0.54
N ARG A 50 -4.10 3.15 -0.75
CA ARG A 50 -5.18 2.80 -1.69
C ARG A 50 -5.29 1.28 -1.84
N LEU A 51 -6.42 0.72 -1.44
CA LEU A 51 -6.74 -0.70 -1.61
C LEU A 51 -7.37 -0.92 -2.98
N VAL A 52 -6.84 -1.87 -3.75
CA VAL A 52 -7.32 -2.23 -5.08
C VAL A 52 -7.57 -3.72 -5.14
N ASP A 53 -8.67 -4.13 -5.78
CA ASP A 53 -9.06 -5.54 -5.88
C ASP A 53 -8.42 -6.24 -7.10
N ASP A 54 -7.10 -6.10 -7.21
CA ASP A 54 -6.32 -6.75 -8.25
C ASP A 54 -5.54 -7.97 -7.69
N GLY A 55 -5.39 -9.01 -8.51
CA GLY A 55 -4.69 -10.25 -8.15
C GLY A 55 -3.16 -10.12 -8.18
N PHE A 56 -2.44 -11.21 -7.87
CA PHE A 56 -0.98 -11.23 -7.85
C PHE A 56 -0.32 -11.02 -9.23
N ASP A 57 0.74 -10.19 -9.26
CA ASP A 57 1.63 -9.98 -10.40
C ASP A 57 2.91 -9.26 -9.92
N ILE A 58 4.03 -9.47 -10.60
CA ILE A 58 5.34 -8.90 -10.27
C ILE A 58 5.79 -7.79 -11.24
N GLY A 59 5.03 -7.56 -12.32
CA GLY A 59 5.30 -6.54 -13.33
C GLY A 59 4.82 -5.14 -12.95
N ILE A 60 4.92 -4.20 -13.90
CA ILE A 60 4.36 -2.85 -13.76
C ILE A 60 2.84 -2.94 -13.92
N ARG A 61 2.11 -2.37 -12.95
CA ARG A 61 0.66 -2.49 -12.83
C ARG A 61 -0.03 -1.22 -13.31
N LYS A 62 -1.24 -1.36 -13.86
CA LYS A 62 -2.09 -0.21 -14.25
C LYS A 62 -2.43 0.66 -13.04
N SER A 63 -2.78 0.03 -11.91
CA SER A 63 -3.01 0.70 -10.62
C SER A 63 -1.87 1.64 -10.20
N TRP A 64 -0.62 1.25 -10.49
CA TRP A 64 0.57 2.05 -10.25
C TRP A 64 0.70 3.21 -11.25
N GLN A 65 0.41 2.98 -12.54
CA GLN A 65 0.43 4.03 -13.55
C GLN A 65 -0.60 5.12 -13.24
N ASP A 66 -1.81 4.72 -12.85
CA ASP A 66 -2.90 5.62 -12.47
C ASP A 66 -2.52 6.46 -11.24
N ALA A 67 -1.80 5.87 -10.27
CA ALA A 67 -1.34 6.56 -9.07
C ALA A 67 -0.31 7.67 -9.35
N ILE A 68 0.48 7.54 -10.41
CA ILE A 68 1.47 8.55 -10.83
C ILE A 68 0.79 9.76 -11.50
N GLN A 69 -0.38 9.56 -12.09
CA GLN A 69 -1.12 10.60 -12.80
C GLN A 69 -2.07 11.41 -11.90
N SER A 70 -2.20 11.05 -10.62
CA SER A 70 -3.16 11.63 -9.66
C SER A 70 -2.63 12.81 -8.86
#